data_AF-A0A7R7ZR75-F1
#
_entry.id   AF-A0A7R7ZR75-F1
#
_cell.length_a   1.000
_cell.length_b   1.000
_cell.length_c   1.000
_cell.angle_alpha   90.00
_cell.angle_beta   90.00
_cell.angle_gamma   90.00
#
_symmetry.space_group_name_H-M   'P 1'
#
loop_
_entity.id
_entity.type
_entity.pdbx_description
1 polymer ?
#
loop_
_entity_poly.entity_id
_entity_poly.type
_entity_poly.pdbx_seq_one_letter_code
_entity_poly.pdbx_strand_id
1 'polypeptide(L)'
;MSQTTQTTLDKTMAKLERQESLLSNTSELMFDPNEVVEDDEFLQDAQIVTADSVYMPVVNLEASFMQPYDEEKLKQELAQKEEELMRAMRTRPYRQRFLSEYKQKKLNRGTDADRKLIALCETACTIADCKLDADLYATGEDMRTDEHAYICLYGLHPSVVNGIDYTPTIAAIDFYAKMVASKAHLVTPIFHRRFADFLRALEESGYESGYADRDGQSSPVYKAYSAYVDSMETEIVNIPDKMWR
;
A
#
# COMPACT_ATOMS: atom_id res chain seq x y z
N MET A 1 -31.59 5.41 -23.33
CA MET A 1 -30.82 4.91 -22.16
C MET A 1 -29.40 5.49 -22.08
N SER A 2 -29.00 6.48 -22.89
CA SER A 2 -27.62 7.02 -22.90
C SER A 2 -27.41 8.36 -22.18
N GLN A 3 -28.44 8.93 -21.54
CA GLN A 3 -28.32 10.25 -20.91
C GLN A 3 -27.82 10.19 -19.46
N THR A 4 -28.11 9.11 -18.72
CA THR A 4 -27.83 9.00 -17.27
C THR A 4 -26.35 8.74 -16.95
N THR A 5 -25.63 8.08 -17.86
CA THR A 5 -24.20 7.79 -17.70
C THR A 5 -23.34 9.04 -17.93
N GLN A 6 -23.71 9.86 -18.92
CA GLN A 6 -23.02 11.12 -19.21
C GLN A 6 -23.14 12.12 -18.04
N THR A 7 -24.34 12.24 -17.44
CA THR A 7 -24.55 13.15 -16.30
C THR A 7 -23.76 12.75 -15.05
N THR A 8 -23.40 11.47 -14.93
CA THR A 8 -22.62 10.95 -13.79
C THR A 8 -21.12 11.20 -14.01
N LEU A 9 -20.65 11.07 -15.25
CA LEU A 9 -19.29 11.44 -15.64
C LEU A 9 -19.06 12.95 -15.51
N ASP A 10 -20.01 13.78 -15.94
CA ASP A 10 -19.88 15.24 -15.87
C ASP A 10 -19.85 15.74 -14.42
N LYS A 11 -20.60 15.08 -13.51
CA LYS A 11 -20.59 15.39 -12.06
C LYS A 11 -19.30 14.95 -11.35
N THR A 12 -18.62 13.93 -11.86
CA THR A 12 -17.35 13.45 -11.28
C THR A 12 -16.18 14.30 -11.75
N MET A 13 -16.17 14.70 -13.03
CA MET A 13 -15.20 15.65 -13.58
C MET A 13 -15.27 17.02 -12.88
N ALA A 14 -16.47 17.56 -12.67
CA ALA A 14 -16.65 18.84 -11.97
C ALA A 14 -16.22 18.80 -10.48
N LYS A 15 -16.18 17.61 -9.86
CA LYS A 15 -15.65 17.43 -8.50
C LYS A 15 -14.12 17.40 -8.47
N LEU A 16 -13.49 16.83 -9.49
CA LEU A 16 -12.02 16.77 -9.63
C LEU A 16 -11.43 18.16 -9.89
N GLU A 17 -12.01 18.95 -10.79
CA GLU A 17 -11.54 20.31 -11.11
C GLU A 17 -11.61 21.25 -9.89
N ARG A 18 -12.63 21.08 -9.04
CA ARG A 18 -12.75 21.83 -7.77
C ARG A 18 -11.66 21.46 -6.76
N GLN A 19 -11.16 20.23 -6.81
CA GLN A 19 -10.15 19.74 -5.88
C GLN A 19 -8.75 20.18 -6.33
N GLU A 20 -8.48 20.26 -7.63
CA GLU A 20 -7.23 20.82 -8.19
C GLU A 20 -7.11 22.33 -7.94
N SER A 21 -8.21 23.08 -8.03
CA SER A 21 -8.24 24.51 -7.69
C SER A 21 -7.89 24.79 -6.22
N LEU A 22 -8.16 23.84 -5.31
CA LEU A 22 -7.84 23.98 -3.89
C LEU A 22 -6.37 23.61 -3.59
N LEU A 23 -5.74 22.79 -4.43
CA LEU A 23 -4.32 22.41 -4.30
C LEU A 23 -3.37 23.43 -4.97
N SER A 24 -3.83 24.14 -5.99
CA SER A 24 -3.07 25.20 -6.65
C SER A 24 -2.85 26.46 -5.79
N ASN A 25 -3.65 26.65 -4.72
CA ASN A 25 -3.61 27.86 -3.89
C ASN A 25 -2.70 27.73 -2.64
N THR A 26 -1.91 26.66 -2.51
CA THR A 26 -1.05 26.43 -1.34
C THR A 26 0.45 26.35 -1.65
N SER A 27 0.90 26.82 -2.82
CA SER A 27 2.33 26.81 -3.17
C SER A 27 2.81 28.16 -3.65
N GLU A 28 2.85 29.14 -2.73
CA GLU A 28 3.55 30.40 -2.93
C GLU A 28 4.61 30.54 -1.82
N LEU A 29 5.77 29.92 -2.05
CA LEU A 29 6.98 30.14 -1.26
C LEU A 29 8.20 29.98 -2.18
N MET A 30 8.49 31.10 -2.86
CA MET A 30 9.81 31.71 -3.09
C MET A 30 10.95 30.80 -3.60
N PHE A 31 11.23 30.88 -4.91
CA PHE A 31 12.60 30.86 -5.44
C PHE A 31 12.70 31.93 -6.54
N ASP A 32 13.58 32.90 -6.31
CA ASP A 32 13.91 34.02 -7.22
C ASP A 32 14.98 33.55 -8.23
N PRO A 33 14.76 33.62 -9.55
CA PRO A 33 15.67 33.07 -10.55
C PRO A 33 16.78 34.05 -11.01
N ASN A 34 17.05 35.15 -10.29
CA ASN A 34 17.99 36.19 -10.73
C ASN A 34 19.26 36.35 -9.86
N GLU A 35 19.87 35.26 -9.39
CA GLU A 35 21.22 35.34 -8.83
C GLU A 35 22.26 34.94 -9.89
N VAL A 36 22.73 35.95 -10.62
CA VAL A 36 23.87 35.92 -11.51
C VAL A 36 25.14 35.94 -10.66
N VAL A 37 26.01 34.96 -10.84
CA VAL A 37 27.43 35.06 -10.46
C VAL A 37 28.24 34.79 -11.71
N GLU A 38 28.65 35.88 -12.37
CA GLU A 38 29.76 35.91 -13.32
C GLU A 38 31.06 36.21 -12.57
N ASP A 39 32.14 35.57 -13.01
CA ASP A 39 33.55 36.00 -13.09
C ASP A 39 34.38 34.71 -13.33
N ASP A 40 34.78 34.40 -14.59
CA ASP A 40 36.07 34.77 -15.23
C ASP A 40 37.29 34.26 -14.42
N GLU A 41 38.32 33.59 -14.95
CA GLU A 41 38.90 33.58 -16.28
C GLU A 41 40.11 32.57 -16.32
N PHE A 42 40.46 32.11 -17.54
CA PHE A 42 41.82 31.79 -18.06
C PHE A 42 42.60 30.48 -17.80
N LEU A 43 42.81 29.73 -18.92
CA LEU A 43 44.06 29.29 -19.60
C LEU A 43 43.92 27.86 -20.13
N GLN A 44 43.66 27.67 -21.43
CA GLN A 44 44.66 27.40 -22.48
C GLN A 44 45.62 26.27 -22.13
N ASP A 45 45.37 25.09 -22.71
CA ASP A 45 46.38 24.37 -23.49
C ASP A 45 45.72 23.27 -24.33
N ALA A 46 45.70 23.50 -25.63
CA ALA A 46 45.37 22.49 -26.63
C ALA A 46 46.59 21.61 -26.85
N GLN A 47 46.48 20.31 -26.53
CA GLN A 47 47.32 19.28 -27.14
C GLN A 47 46.46 18.39 -28.01
N ILE A 48 46.59 18.57 -29.32
CA ILE A 48 46.14 17.63 -30.33
C ILE A 48 47.10 16.44 -30.25
N VAL A 49 46.66 15.36 -29.61
CA VAL A 49 47.37 14.07 -29.64
C VAL A 49 46.90 13.30 -30.86
N THR A 50 47.84 13.04 -31.75
CA THR A 50 47.70 12.30 -33.00
C THR A 50 47.31 10.84 -32.75
N ALA A 51 46.45 10.33 -33.63
CA ALA A 51 45.92 8.97 -33.62
C ALA A 51 47.03 7.92 -33.80
N ASP A 52 47.45 7.32 -32.69
CA ASP A 52 48.03 5.98 -32.71
C ASP A 52 47.01 4.98 -32.14
N SER A 53 46.75 3.98 -32.97
CA SER A 53 45.80 2.88 -32.83
C SER A 53 45.93 2.17 -31.47
N VAL A 54 45.09 2.55 -30.51
CA VAL A 54 44.71 1.66 -29.41
C VAL A 54 43.68 0.69 -29.98
N TYR A 55 44.13 -0.53 -30.31
CA TYR A 55 43.25 -1.65 -30.56
C TYR A 55 42.48 -1.95 -29.27
N MET A 56 41.33 -1.32 -29.10
CA MET A 56 40.33 -1.78 -28.14
C MET A 56 39.86 -3.13 -28.66
N PRO A 57 40.05 -4.25 -27.92
CA PRO A 57 39.41 -5.49 -28.31
C PRO A 57 37.92 -5.19 -28.38
N VAL A 58 37.33 -5.36 -29.56
CA VAL A 58 35.89 -5.37 -29.72
C VAL A 58 35.42 -6.51 -28.85
N VAL A 59 34.98 -6.18 -27.64
CA VAL A 59 34.25 -7.10 -26.78
C VAL A 59 33.09 -7.55 -27.64
N ASN A 60 33.08 -8.84 -27.96
CA ASN A 60 32.06 -9.45 -28.80
C ASN A 60 30.72 -9.34 -28.05
N LEU A 61 30.05 -8.19 -28.17
CA LEU A 61 28.77 -7.87 -27.56
C LEU A 61 27.68 -8.83 -28.06
N GLU A 62 27.86 -9.42 -29.25
CA GLU A 62 26.96 -10.44 -29.79
C GLU A 62 27.01 -11.75 -28.97
N ALA A 63 28.14 -12.08 -28.37
CA ALA A 63 28.27 -13.29 -27.55
C ALA A 63 27.61 -13.16 -26.16
N SER A 64 27.44 -11.93 -25.65
CA SER A 64 26.72 -11.69 -24.39
C SER A 64 25.20 -11.68 -24.57
N PHE A 65 24.71 -11.46 -25.80
CA PHE A 65 23.28 -11.31 -26.10
C PHE A 65 22.60 -12.62 -26.56
N MET A 66 23.37 -13.70 -26.71
CA MET A 66 22.89 -15.00 -27.21
C MET A 66 23.03 -16.15 -26.21
N GLN A 67 23.05 -15.88 -24.90
CA GLN A 67 22.71 -16.96 -23.96
C GLN A 67 21.21 -17.23 -24.09
N PRO A 68 20.79 -18.48 -24.37
CA PRO A 68 19.38 -18.81 -24.43
C PRO A 68 18.76 -18.44 -23.08
N TYR A 69 17.80 -17.52 -23.12
CA TYR A 69 17.03 -17.10 -21.97
C TYR A 69 16.31 -18.32 -21.39
N ASP A 70 16.75 -18.79 -20.23
CA ASP A 70 16.15 -19.91 -19.54
C ASP A 70 14.96 -19.39 -18.72
N GLU A 71 13.79 -19.41 -19.37
CA GLU A 71 12.52 -19.00 -18.77
C GLU A 71 12.23 -19.74 -17.45
N GLU A 72 12.60 -21.02 -17.35
CA GLU A 72 12.34 -21.82 -16.16
C GLU A 72 13.25 -21.43 -15.01
N LYS A 73 14.52 -21.15 -15.28
CA LYS A 73 15.44 -20.61 -14.28
C LYS A 73 14.96 -19.26 -13.75
N LEU A 74 14.51 -18.35 -14.62
CA LEU A 74 14.00 -17.06 -14.17
C LEU A 74 12.73 -17.21 -13.32
N LYS A 75 11.79 -18.08 -13.73
CA LYS A 75 10.58 -18.36 -12.93
C LYS A 75 10.94 -18.87 -11.54
N GLN A 76 11.93 -19.76 -11.43
CA GLN A 76 12.40 -20.27 -10.14
C GLN A 76 13.04 -19.19 -9.28
N GLU A 77 13.91 -18.35 -9.85
CA GLU A 77 14.53 -17.23 -9.14
C GLU A 77 13.49 -16.20 -8.67
N LEU A 78 12.49 -15.90 -9.50
CA LEU A 78 11.37 -15.02 -9.14
C LEU A 78 10.53 -15.61 -8.00
N ALA A 79 10.17 -16.90 -8.09
CA ALA A 79 9.40 -17.58 -7.04
C ALA A 79 10.15 -17.60 -5.70
N GLN A 80 11.47 -17.84 -5.71
CA GLN A 80 12.31 -17.77 -4.51
C GLN A 80 12.33 -16.37 -3.90
N LYS A 81 12.51 -15.33 -4.74
CA LYS A 81 12.48 -13.93 -4.28
C LYS A 81 11.12 -13.53 -3.74
N GLU A 82 10.03 -13.98 -4.36
CA GLU A 82 8.68 -13.77 -3.84
C GLU A 82 8.50 -14.44 -2.47
N GLU A 83 8.96 -15.67 -2.30
CA GLU A 83 8.89 -16.36 -1.01
C GLU A 83 9.72 -15.65 0.08
N GLU A 84 10.94 -15.23 -0.25
CA GLU A 84 11.79 -14.45 0.66
C GLU A 84 11.14 -13.12 1.05
N LEU A 85 10.53 -12.42 0.09
CA LEU A 85 9.80 -11.18 0.35
C LEU A 85 8.58 -11.42 1.22
N MET A 86 7.80 -12.48 0.96
CA MET A 86 6.64 -12.86 1.77
C MET A 86 7.05 -13.19 3.21
N ARG A 87 8.20 -13.86 3.39
CA ARG A 87 8.79 -14.14 4.70
C ARG A 87 9.24 -12.85 5.40
N ALA A 88 9.89 -11.94 4.68
CA ALA A 88 10.33 -10.66 5.21
C ALA A 88 9.15 -9.76 5.63
N MET A 89 8.06 -9.74 4.84
CA MET A 89 6.85 -8.94 5.14
C MET A 89 6.16 -9.33 6.45
N ARG A 90 6.40 -10.55 6.96
CA ARG A 90 5.90 -11.02 8.27
C ARG A 90 6.78 -10.57 9.45
N THR A 91 7.96 -10.01 9.20
CA THR A 91 8.87 -9.58 10.25
C THR A 91 8.44 -8.26 10.87
N ARG A 92 8.79 -8.06 12.15
CA ARG A 92 8.43 -6.86 12.93
C ARG A 92 8.73 -5.54 12.21
N PRO A 93 9.90 -5.31 11.57
CA PRO A 93 10.18 -4.05 10.88
C PRO A 93 9.19 -3.75 9.73
N TYR A 94 8.82 -4.76 8.94
CA TYR A 94 7.87 -4.60 7.85
C TYR A 94 6.45 -4.31 8.35
N ARG A 95 6.03 -5.00 9.42
CA ARG A 95 4.74 -4.76 10.07
C ARG A 95 4.65 -3.35 10.67
N GLN A 96 5.71 -2.91 11.34
CA GLN A 96 5.83 -1.55 11.87
C GLN A 96 5.73 -0.50 10.76
N ARG A 97 6.44 -0.71 9.64
CA ARG A 97 6.34 0.16 8.47
C ARG A 97 4.92 0.19 7.90
N PHE A 98 4.25 -0.97 7.74
CA PHE A 98 2.89 -1.04 7.19
C PHE A 98 1.92 -0.13 7.95
N LEU A 99 1.89 -0.24 9.28
CA LEU A 99 1.05 0.61 10.14
C LEU A 99 1.46 2.08 10.08
N SER A 100 2.76 2.38 10.10
CA SER A 100 3.27 3.76 10.00
C SER A 100 2.93 4.41 8.66
N GLU A 101 3.00 3.66 7.55
CA GLU A 101 2.57 4.14 6.24
C GLU A 101 1.07 4.42 6.19
N TYR A 102 0.25 3.51 6.73
CA TYR A 102 -1.19 3.72 6.84
C TYR A 102 -1.52 4.98 7.65
N LYS A 103 -0.93 5.12 8.84
CA LYS A 103 -1.11 6.27 9.72
C LYS A 103 -0.69 7.58 9.06
N GLN A 104 0.43 7.59 8.35
CA GLN A 104 0.91 8.78 7.64
C GLN A 104 -0.01 9.12 6.46
N LYS A 105 -0.28 8.15 5.58
CA LYS A 105 -0.89 8.40 4.26
C LYS A 105 -2.42 8.44 4.28
N LYS A 106 -3.05 7.69 5.19
CA LYS A 106 -4.52 7.54 5.24
C LYS A 106 -5.14 8.28 6.41
N LEU A 107 -4.46 8.35 7.55
CA LEU A 107 -4.94 9.10 8.72
C LEU A 107 -4.39 10.53 8.81
N ASN A 108 -3.39 10.88 7.99
CA ASN A 108 -2.67 12.16 8.04
C ASN A 108 -2.14 12.49 9.45
N ARG A 109 -1.61 11.47 10.14
CA ARG A 109 -1.15 11.55 11.55
C ARG A 109 0.27 11.01 11.75
N GLY A 110 1.09 10.99 10.71
CA GLY A 110 2.45 10.45 10.77
C GLY A 110 3.38 11.28 11.66
N THR A 111 4.14 10.61 12.51
CA THR A 111 5.16 11.22 13.40
C THR A 111 6.58 11.09 12.83
N ASP A 112 7.57 11.71 13.48
CA ASP A 112 8.99 11.49 13.13
C ASP A 112 9.44 10.04 13.35
N ALA A 113 8.91 9.37 14.37
CA ALA A 113 9.18 7.95 14.59
C ALA A 113 8.62 7.09 13.44
N ASP A 114 7.40 7.41 12.98
CA ASP A 114 6.81 6.74 11.81
C ASP A 114 7.66 6.97 10.56
N ARG A 115 8.15 8.20 10.33
CA ARG A 115 9.06 8.50 9.20
C ARG A 115 10.34 7.67 9.24
N LYS A 116 10.94 7.49 10.41
CA LYS A 116 12.12 6.64 10.59
C LYS A 116 11.82 5.19 10.24
N LEU A 117 10.73 4.62 10.78
CA LEU A 117 10.30 3.24 10.49
C LEU A 117 10.03 3.02 8.99
N ILE A 118 9.45 4.02 8.32
CA ILE A 118 9.22 3.96 6.87
C ILE A 118 10.54 3.95 6.09
N ALA A 119 11.54 4.73 6.53
CA ALA A 119 12.85 4.80 5.87
C ALA A 119 13.75 3.57 6.11
N LEU A 120 13.52 2.82 7.20
CA LEU A 120 14.31 1.64 7.59
C LEU A 120 14.12 0.44 6.66
N CYS A 121 12.99 0.36 5.96
CA CYS A 121 12.75 -0.65 4.94
C CYS A 121 12.67 0.07 3.58
N GLU A 122 13.16 -0.53 2.50
CA GLU A 122 12.97 0.04 1.16
C GLU A 122 11.65 -0.41 0.54
N THR A 123 11.34 -1.70 0.69
CA THR A 123 10.12 -2.31 0.14
C THR A 123 8.88 -2.02 0.99
N ALA A 124 7.85 -1.48 0.36
CA ALA A 124 6.55 -1.29 1.01
C ALA A 124 5.88 -2.64 1.29
N CYS A 125 5.32 -2.81 2.48
CA CYS A 125 4.48 -3.96 2.78
C CYS A 125 3.07 -3.70 2.23
N THR A 126 2.59 -4.59 1.36
CA THR A 126 1.26 -4.49 0.73
C THR A 126 0.25 -5.48 1.32
N ILE A 127 0.69 -6.29 2.27
CA ILE A 127 -0.06 -7.38 2.87
C ILE A 127 -0.49 -6.95 4.27
N ALA A 128 -1.77 -7.04 4.56
CA ALA A 128 -2.28 -6.92 5.92
C ALA A 128 -2.25 -8.30 6.61
N ASP A 129 -2.00 -8.28 7.90
CA ASP A 129 -1.96 -9.43 8.81
C ASP A 129 -2.23 -8.87 10.20
N CYS A 130 -3.49 -8.96 10.61
CA CYS A 130 -4.01 -8.35 11.83
C CYS A 130 -3.41 -8.97 13.08
N LYS A 131 -3.13 -10.28 13.09
CA LYS A 131 -2.53 -10.96 14.25
C LYS A 131 -1.08 -10.49 14.46
N LEU A 132 -0.26 -10.51 13.40
CA LEU A 132 1.12 -10.02 13.50
C LEU A 132 1.19 -8.53 13.84
N ASP A 133 0.22 -7.74 13.36
CA ASP A 133 0.15 -6.31 13.72
C ASP A 133 -0.33 -6.07 15.14
N ALA A 134 -1.24 -6.90 15.66
CA ALA A 134 -1.70 -6.81 17.04
C ALA A 134 -0.56 -7.13 18.03
N ASP A 135 0.31 -8.07 17.68
CA ASP A 135 1.49 -8.42 18.46
C ASP A 135 2.49 -7.27 18.60
N LEU A 136 2.43 -6.26 17.73
CA LEU A 136 3.23 -5.04 17.89
C LEU A 136 2.83 -4.23 19.15
N TYR A 137 1.63 -4.44 19.68
CA TYR A 137 1.06 -3.76 20.84
C TYR A 137 1.11 -4.60 22.12
N ALA A 138 1.42 -5.90 22.04
CA ALA A 138 1.26 -6.81 23.17
C ALA A 138 2.32 -6.60 24.28
N THR A 139 3.62 -6.58 23.95
CA THR A 139 4.75 -6.29 24.88
C THR A 139 6.07 -6.04 24.12
N GLY A 140 7.06 -5.36 24.73
CA GLY A 140 8.45 -5.26 24.24
C GLY A 140 9.04 -3.83 24.20
N GLU A 141 10.36 -3.70 23.94
CA GLU A 141 11.07 -2.40 23.88
C GLU A 141 10.63 -1.52 22.70
N ASP A 142 10.10 -2.13 21.62
CA ASP A 142 9.60 -1.43 20.43
C ASP A 142 8.08 -1.51 20.30
N MET A 143 7.36 -1.59 21.42
CA MET A 143 5.91 -1.69 21.44
C MET A 143 5.27 -0.43 20.84
N ARG A 144 4.25 -0.62 20.00
CA ARG A 144 3.43 0.49 19.54
C ARG A 144 2.46 0.93 20.63
N THR A 145 2.23 2.24 20.74
CA THR A 145 1.29 2.83 21.71
C THR A 145 0.12 3.54 21.04
N ASP A 146 0.06 3.52 19.71
CA ASP A 146 -0.94 4.22 18.90
C ASP A 146 -2.07 3.30 18.45
N GLU A 147 -2.69 2.60 19.39
CA GLU A 147 -3.76 1.60 19.17
C GLU A 147 -4.90 2.12 18.29
N HIS A 148 -5.18 3.43 18.36
CA HIS A 148 -6.17 4.07 17.51
C HIS A 148 -5.89 3.87 16.00
N ALA A 149 -4.62 3.89 15.58
CA ALA A 149 -4.26 3.63 14.18
C ALA A 149 -4.58 2.18 13.78
N TYR A 150 -4.32 1.22 14.67
CA TYR A 150 -4.70 -0.17 14.48
C TYR A 150 -6.21 -0.35 14.38
N ILE A 151 -6.98 0.26 15.31
CA ILE A 151 -8.44 0.18 15.33
C ILE A 151 -9.03 0.80 14.06
N CYS A 152 -8.51 1.93 13.58
CA CYS A 152 -8.97 2.51 12.32
C CYS A 152 -8.72 1.59 11.10
N LEU A 153 -7.64 0.81 11.13
CA LEU A 153 -7.25 -0.08 10.04
C LEU A 153 -8.04 -1.40 10.06
N TYR A 154 -8.18 -2.02 11.23
CA TYR A 154 -8.71 -3.37 11.39
C TYR A 154 -10.13 -3.41 11.98
N GLY A 155 -10.61 -2.31 12.54
CA GLY A 155 -11.94 -2.17 13.13
C GLY A 155 -12.10 -2.72 14.55
N LEU A 156 -11.11 -3.46 15.07
CA LEU A 156 -11.12 -4.06 16.41
C LEU A 156 -9.86 -3.66 17.21
N HIS A 157 -9.92 -3.78 18.52
CA HIS A 157 -8.76 -3.58 19.40
C HIS A 157 -7.74 -4.72 19.23
N PRO A 158 -6.41 -4.46 19.29
CA PRO A 158 -5.38 -5.50 19.18
C PRO A 158 -5.62 -6.71 20.10
N SER A 159 -5.97 -6.47 21.37
CA SER A 159 -6.23 -7.54 22.34
C SER A 159 -7.42 -8.43 21.98
N VAL A 160 -8.43 -7.88 21.30
CA VAL A 160 -9.59 -8.65 20.83
C VAL A 160 -9.18 -9.53 19.66
N VAL A 161 -8.47 -8.96 18.67
CA VAL A 161 -7.98 -9.72 17.50
C VAL A 161 -7.07 -10.87 17.93
N ASN A 162 -6.23 -10.67 18.94
CA ASN A 162 -5.38 -11.74 19.46
C ASN A 162 -6.17 -12.92 20.04
N GLY A 163 -7.40 -12.72 20.51
CA GLY A 163 -8.29 -13.80 20.96
C GLY A 163 -9.11 -14.48 19.86
N ILE A 164 -9.09 -13.97 18.63
CA ILE A 164 -9.80 -14.55 17.49
C ILE A 164 -8.87 -15.52 16.77
N ASP A 165 -9.30 -16.78 16.63
CA ASP A 165 -8.57 -17.82 15.90
C ASP A 165 -9.35 -18.39 14.70
N TYR A 166 -10.57 -17.88 14.45
CA TYR A 166 -11.39 -18.35 13.34
C TYR A 166 -10.90 -17.76 12.01
N THR A 167 -10.33 -18.60 11.14
CA THR A 167 -9.68 -18.19 9.88
C THR A 167 -10.55 -17.30 8.98
N PRO A 168 -11.85 -17.57 8.75
CA PRO A 168 -12.69 -16.69 7.94
C PRO A 168 -12.81 -15.27 8.49
N THR A 169 -12.80 -15.09 9.82
CA THR A 169 -12.81 -13.77 10.44
C THR A 169 -11.50 -13.04 10.22
N ILE A 170 -10.37 -13.72 10.46
CA ILE A 170 -9.03 -13.16 10.26
C ILE A 170 -8.87 -12.72 8.81
N ALA A 171 -9.22 -13.59 7.86
CA ALA A 171 -9.14 -13.28 6.43
C ALA A 171 -10.01 -12.08 6.02
N ALA A 172 -11.22 -11.95 6.59
CA ALA A 172 -12.10 -10.81 6.34
C ALA A 172 -11.50 -9.50 6.85
N ILE A 173 -10.93 -9.52 8.07
CA ILE A 173 -10.27 -8.36 8.69
C ILE A 173 -9.02 -7.95 7.88
N ASP A 174 -8.18 -8.92 7.48
CA ASP A 174 -6.99 -8.67 6.68
C ASP A 174 -7.34 -8.11 5.30
N PHE A 175 -8.39 -8.65 4.66
CA PHE A 175 -8.83 -8.15 3.37
C PHE A 175 -9.30 -6.69 3.46
N TYR A 176 -10.13 -6.37 4.46
CA TYR A 176 -10.55 -4.99 4.71
C TYR A 176 -9.35 -4.06 4.86
N ALA A 177 -8.42 -4.41 5.76
CA ALA A 177 -7.23 -3.59 6.03
C ALA A 177 -6.35 -3.40 4.79
N LYS A 178 -6.15 -4.47 4.00
CA LYS A 178 -5.42 -4.41 2.73
C LYS A 178 -6.05 -3.38 1.77
N MET A 179 -7.37 -3.41 1.63
CA MET A 179 -8.08 -2.51 0.72
C MET A 179 -8.05 -1.05 1.20
N VAL A 180 -8.24 -0.84 2.50
CA VAL A 180 -8.23 0.51 3.11
C VAL A 180 -6.83 1.13 3.10
N ALA A 181 -5.78 0.34 3.33
CA ALA A 181 -4.39 0.80 3.28
C ALA A 181 -3.88 1.01 1.84
N SER A 182 -4.47 0.33 0.85
CA SER A 182 -4.01 0.36 -0.54
C SER A 182 -3.99 1.77 -1.13
N LYS A 183 -2.96 2.07 -1.91
CA LYS A 183 -2.92 3.26 -2.78
C LYS A 183 -3.59 3.03 -4.13
N ALA A 184 -3.74 1.77 -4.54
CA ALA A 184 -4.29 1.38 -5.84
C ALA A 184 -5.81 1.23 -5.82
N HIS A 185 -6.44 1.27 -4.64
CA HIS A 185 -7.87 1.03 -4.48
C HIS A 185 -8.55 2.19 -3.75
N LEU A 186 -9.77 2.50 -4.18
CA LEU A 186 -10.74 3.30 -3.44
C LEU A 186 -11.87 2.37 -2.99
N VAL A 187 -12.17 2.41 -1.69
CA VAL A 187 -13.32 1.71 -1.12
C VAL A 187 -14.47 2.68 -0.90
N THR A 188 -15.70 2.26 -1.17
CA THR A 188 -16.86 3.14 -0.96
C THR A 188 -17.30 3.18 0.51
N PRO A 189 -18.11 4.18 0.91
CA PRO A 189 -18.73 4.17 2.23
C PRO A 189 -19.60 2.93 2.51
N ILE A 190 -20.13 2.26 1.47
CA ILE A 190 -20.93 1.04 1.62
C ILE A 190 -20.03 -0.10 2.10
N PHE A 191 -18.83 -0.26 1.52
CA PHE A 191 -17.83 -1.23 1.95
C PHE A 191 -17.52 -1.09 3.44
N HIS A 192 -17.21 0.13 3.88
CA HIS A 192 -16.96 0.44 5.28
C HIS A 192 -18.14 0.09 6.19
N ARG A 193 -19.36 0.45 5.79
CA ARG A 193 -20.56 0.16 6.57
C ARG A 193 -20.81 -1.35 6.69
N ARG A 194 -20.65 -2.11 5.61
CA ARG A 194 -20.86 -3.56 5.62
C ARG A 194 -19.85 -4.28 6.51
N PHE A 195 -18.59 -3.85 6.46
CA PHE A 195 -17.57 -4.36 7.36
C PHE A 195 -17.90 -4.03 8.83
N ALA A 196 -18.31 -2.80 9.12
CA ALA A 196 -18.72 -2.41 10.48
C ALA A 196 -19.95 -3.19 10.98
N ASP A 197 -20.94 -3.44 10.11
CA ASP A 197 -22.10 -4.28 10.43
C ASP A 197 -21.69 -5.72 10.73
N PHE A 198 -20.72 -6.27 10.00
CA PHE A 198 -20.13 -7.58 10.27
C PHE A 198 -19.43 -7.62 11.63
N LEU A 199 -18.54 -6.67 11.92
CA LEU A 199 -17.85 -6.61 13.22
C LEU A 199 -18.81 -6.45 14.39
N ARG A 200 -19.87 -5.64 14.24
CA ARG A 200 -20.91 -5.48 15.26
C ARG A 200 -21.64 -6.80 15.51
N ALA A 201 -22.07 -7.50 14.45
CA ALA A 201 -22.73 -8.79 14.61
C ALA A 201 -21.82 -9.83 15.27
N LEU A 202 -20.53 -9.81 14.94
CA LEU A 202 -19.51 -10.67 15.53
C LEU A 202 -19.29 -10.35 17.02
N GLU A 203 -19.23 -9.07 17.40
CA GLU A 203 -19.14 -8.66 18.81
C GLU A 203 -20.38 -9.07 19.61
N GLU A 204 -21.58 -8.85 19.05
CA GLU A 204 -22.86 -9.24 19.67
C GLU A 204 -22.98 -10.75 19.89
N SER A 205 -22.35 -11.57 19.05
CA SER A 205 -22.32 -13.03 19.22
C SER A 205 -21.23 -13.53 20.17
N GLY A 206 -20.41 -12.63 20.73
CA GLY A 206 -19.26 -12.99 21.54
C GLY A 206 -18.11 -13.58 20.73
N TYR A 207 -17.91 -13.09 19.51
CA TYR A 207 -16.91 -13.57 18.54
C TYR A 207 -17.10 -15.03 18.16
N GLU A 208 -18.36 -15.41 17.88
CA GLU A 208 -18.73 -16.76 17.43
C GLU A 208 -17.81 -17.26 16.31
N SER A 209 -17.27 -18.45 16.47
CA SER A 209 -16.58 -19.19 15.41
C SER A 209 -17.55 -20.10 14.66
N GLY A 210 -17.25 -20.43 13.40
CA GLY A 210 -18.04 -21.38 12.62
C GLY A 210 -19.27 -20.79 11.92
N TYR A 211 -19.50 -19.48 12.01
CA TYR A 211 -20.64 -18.83 11.32
C TYR A 211 -20.59 -19.02 9.80
N ALA A 212 -19.41 -19.25 9.22
CA ALA A 212 -19.24 -19.48 7.78
C ALA A 212 -19.35 -20.96 7.36
N ASP A 213 -19.48 -21.88 8.32
CA ASP A 213 -19.71 -23.29 8.05
C ASP A 213 -21.17 -23.51 7.64
N ARG A 214 -21.48 -24.67 7.01
CA ARG A 214 -22.82 -24.98 6.49
C ARG A 214 -23.94 -24.77 7.52
N ASP A 215 -23.68 -25.13 8.77
CA ASP A 215 -24.67 -25.04 9.85
C ASP A 215 -24.82 -23.60 10.39
N GLY A 216 -23.81 -22.74 10.18
CA GLY A 216 -23.77 -21.35 10.62
C GLY A 216 -24.49 -20.35 9.70
N GLN A 217 -24.92 -20.79 8.50
CA GLN A 217 -25.44 -19.91 7.45
C GLN A 217 -26.78 -19.21 7.78
N SER A 218 -27.44 -19.59 8.87
CA SER A 218 -28.65 -18.91 9.36
C SER A 218 -28.37 -17.79 10.36
N SER A 219 -27.15 -17.74 10.92
CA SER A 219 -26.76 -16.81 11.99
C SER A 219 -26.78 -15.35 11.51
N PRO A 220 -27.05 -14.38 12.41
CA PRO A 220 -26.89 -12.96 12.10
C PRO A 220 -25.47 -12.60 11.64
N VAL A 221 -24.45 -13.24 12.23
CA VAL A 221 -23.04 -13.05 11.87
C VAL A 221 -22.79 -13.44 10.42
N TYR A 222 -23.26 -14.61 10.00
CA TYR A 222 -23.13 -15.06 8.61
C TYR A 222 -23.80 -14.10 7.63
N LYS A 223 -25.01 -13.61 7.93
CA LYS A 223 -25.72 -12.68 7.06
C LYS A 223 -24.94 -11.37 6.88
N ALA A 224 -24.37 -10.85 7.96
CA ALA A 224 -23.56 -9.63 7.91
C ALA A 224 -22.22 -9.88 7.19
N TYR A 225 -21.57 -11.01 7.46
CA TYR A 225 -20.36 -11.46 6.76
C TYR A 225 -20.60 -11.62 5.25
N SER A 226 -21.67 -12.29 4.84
CA SER A 226 -22.03 -12.48 3.43
C SER A 226 -22.25 -11.13 2.75
N ALA A 227 -22.99 -10.21 3.37
CA ALA A 227 -23.19 -8.88 2.81
C ALA A 227 -21.90 -8.05 2.70
N TYR A 228 -20.92 -8.30 3.58
CA TYR A 228 -19.59 -7.73 3.48
C TYR A 228 -18.78 -8.36 2.33
N VAL A 229 -18.79 -9.69 2.20
CA VAL A 229 -18.13 -10.39 1.10
C VAL A 229 -18.69 -9.93 -0.25
N ASP A 230 -20.01 -9.82 -0.39
CA ASP A 230 -20.65 -9.31 -1.61
C ASP A 230 -20.13 -7.90 -1.98
N SER A 231 -19.86 -7.06 -0.96
CA SER A 231 -19.33 -5.71 -1.19
C SER A 231 -17.88 -5.68 -1.66
N MET A 232 -17.11 -6.76 -1.49
CA MET A 232 -15.73 -6.85 -2.00
C MET A 232 -15.69 -6.80 -3.53
N GLU A 233 -16.75 -7.25 -4.21
CA GLU A 233 -16.84 -7.25 -5.66
C GLU A 233 -17.42 -5.95 -6.22
N THR A 234 -18.31 -5.30 -5.49
CA THR A 234 -19.07 -4.14 -6.01
C THR A 234 -18.57 -2.79 -5.52
N GLU A 235 -17.89 -2.73 -4.38
CA GLU A 235 -17.58 -1.48 -3.66
C GLU A 235 -16.09 -1.14 -3.63
N ILE A 236 -15.30 -1.77 -4.49
CA ILE A 236 -13.85 -1.52 -4.64
C ILE A 236 -13.57 -1.06 -6.06
N VAL A 237 -12.96 0.14 -6.17
CA VAL A 237 -12.63 0.75 -7.45
C VAL A 237 -11.12 0.83 -7.60
N ASN A 238 -10.60 0.29 -8.70
CA ASN A 238 -9.19 0.41 -9.05
C ASN A 238 -8.87 1.85 -9.49
N ILE A 239 -7.82 2.43 -8.92
CA ILE A 239 -7.28 3.71 -9.36
C ILE A 239 -6.33 3.43 -10.54
N PRO A 240 -6.56 4.00 -11.73
CA PRO A 240 -5.64 3.84 -12.84
C PRO A 240 -4.26 4.43 -12.51
N ASP A 241 -3.18 3.71 -12.85
CA ASP A 241 -1.79 4.12 -12.60
C ASP A 241 -1.40 5.51 -13.14
N LYS A 242 -2.18 6.05 -14.08
CA LYS A 242 -1.90 7.34 -14.74
C LYS A 242 -2.17 8.58 -13.88
N MET A 243 -2.70 8.45 -12.65
CA MET A 243 -3.00 9.60 -11.76
C MET A 243 -1.87 9.97 -10.77
N TRP A 244 -0.71 9.30 -10.82
CA TRP A 244 0.37 9.51 -9.83
C TRP A 244 1.63 10.19 -10.39
N ARG A 245 1.49 11.10 -11.36
CA ARG A 245 2.60 11.96 -11.82
C ARG A 245 2.59 13.30 -11.11
#